data_AF-A0A015NH37-F1
#
_entry.id   AF-A0A015NH37-F1
#
_cell.length_a   1.000
_cell.length_b   1.000
_cell.length_c   1.000
_cell.angle_alpha   90.00
_cell.angle_beta   90.00
_cell.angle_gamma   90.00
#
_symmetry.space_group_name_H-M   'P 1'
#
loop_
_entity.id
_entity.type
_entity.pdbx_description
1 polymer ?
#
loop_
_entity_poly.entity_id
_entity_poly.type
_entity_poly.pdbx_seq_one_letter_code
_entity_poly.pdbx_strand_id
1 'polypeptide(L)'
;MFPDNNESSNENSYILTGGYVHGDDSYTGRIGGLVVIKLLGRPAKQNQNSLYSSEHIAKLLRNLSRQVVGFNPKYISKNDIKAIQDGINRDDYIKENVLLNQDFLIGGGSVKDVIGKIEKELGVAIEIIDFRRWERGEGIKKSEGDFAKEVMNQASLF
;
A
#
# COMPACT_ATOMS: atom_id res chain seq x y z
N MET A 1 -35.92 8.40 21.46
CA MET A 1 -35.24 9.59 22.01
C MET A 1 -33.97 9.11 22.67
N PHE A 2 -32.82 9.43 22.09
CA PHE A 2 -31.52 9.32 22.74
C PHE A 2 -30.81 10.65 22.50
N PRO A 3 -30.67 11.51 23.51
CA PRO A 3 -29.67 12.56 23.48
C PRO A 3 -28.35 11.97 24.02
N ASP A 4 -27.24 12.27 23.34
CA ASP A 4 -26.28 13.18 23.95
C ASP A 4 -25.38 13.80 22.88
N ASN A 5 -25.47 15.12 22.83
CA ASN A 5 -24.53 16.00 22.16
C ASN A 5 -23.22 15.92 22.93
N ASN A 6 -22.17 15.41 22.31
CA ASN A 6 -20.82 15.71 22.74
C ASN A 6 -20.08 16.34 21.56
N GLU A 7 -19.82 17.65 21.69
CA GLU A 7 -19.01 18.42 20.76
C GLU A 7 -17.61 17.81 20.69
N SER A 8 -17.25 17.20 19.56
CA SER A 8 -15.86 17.04 19.16
C SER A 8 -15.67 17.83 17.87
N SER A 9 -14.78 18.82 17.91
CA SER A 9 -14.31 19.64 16.81
C SER A 9 -14.47 18.96 15.44
N ASN A 10 -15.25 19.58 14.57
CA ASN A 10 -15.47 19.13 13.19
C ASN A 10 -14.18 19.36 12.38
N GLU A 11 -13.15 18.56 12.65
CA GLU A 11 -11.96 18.48 11.80
C GLU A 11 -12.39 17.78 10.51
N ASN A 12 -12.51 18.55 9.43
CA ASN A 12 -12.74 17.98 8.11
C ASN A 12 -11.65 16.93 7.84
N SER A 13 -12.07 15.67 7.76
CA SER A 13 -11.22 14.56 7.36
C SER A 13 -11.65 14.03 6.01
N TYR A 14 -10.69 13.67 5.17
CA TYR A 14 -10.93 13.12 3.85
C TYR A 14 -10.30 11.74 3.76
N ILE A 15 -11.06 10.77 3.26
CA ILE A 15 -10.52 9.45 2.92
C ILE A 15 -10.17 9.47 1.45
N LEU A 16 -8.90 9.20 1.14
CA LEU A 16 -8.39 9.17 -0.22
C LEU A 16 -7.81 7.80 -0.51
N THR A 17 -7.98 7.36 -1.76
CA THR A 17 -7.50 6.05 -2.21
C THR A 17 -6.55 6.19 -3.39
N GLY A 18 -5.52 5.37 -3.39
CA GLY A 18 -4.53 5.27 -4.44
C GLY A 18 -4.44 3.85 -4.94
N GLY A 19 -4.21 3.69 -6.25
CA GLY A 19 -4.04 2.38 -6.88
C GLY A 19 -2.79 2.32 -7.75
N TYR A 20 -2.17 1.14 -7.77
CA TYR A 20 -1.11 0.79 -8.70
C TYR A 20 -1.28 -0.64 -9.19
N VAL A 21 -0.97 -0.85 -10.47
CA VAL A 21 -1.02 -2.16 -11.12
C VAL A 21 0.30 -2.34 -11.87
N HIS A 22 0.90 -3.53 -11.75
CA HIS A 22 2.17 -3.90 -12.34
C HIS A 22 2.08 -5.24 -13.07
N GLY A 23 2.55 -5.32 -14.31
CA GLY A 23 2.75 -6.58 -15.04
C GLY A 23 2.38 -6.52 -16.53
N ASP A 24 2.97 -7.47 -17.26
CA ASP A 24 2.84 -7.84 -18.69
C ASP A 24 2.60 -6.70 -19.70
N ASP A 25 1.36 -6.47 -20.11
CA ASP A 25 0.97 -5.55 -21.17
C ASP A 25 0.13 -4.39 -20.62
N SER A 26 -0.20 -3.44 -21.50
CA SER A 26 -0.89 -2.18 -21.14
C SER A 26 -2.27 -2.35 -20.49
N TYR A 27 -2.79 -3.59 -20.36
CA TYR A 27 -4.15 -3.85 -19.89
C TYR A 27 -4.26 -4.92 -18.78
N THR A 28 -3.22 -5.72 -18.50
CA THR A 28 -3.37 -6.94 -17.66
C THR A 28 -2.29 -7.16 -16.60
N GLY A 29 -2.02 -6.13 -15.80
CA GLY A 29 -1.03 -6.26 -14.72
C GLY A 29 -1.27 -7.48 -13.80
N ARG A 30 -0.18 -8.17 -13.47
CA ARG A 30 -0.16 -9.39 -12.66
C ARG A 30 -0.30 -9.12 -11.16
N ILE A 31 0.07 -7.93 -10.70
CA ILE A 31 0.06 -7.54 -9.29
C ILE A 31 -0.63 -6.19 -9.17
N GLY A 32 -1.63 -6.09 -8.29
CA GLY A 32 -2.34 -4.86 -7.98
C GLY A 32 -2.15 -4.48 -6.52
N GLY A 33 -2.16 -3.18 -6.23
CA GLY A 33 -2.14 -2.65 -4.88
C GLY A 33 -3.04 -1.44 -4.74
N LEU A 34 -3.77 -1.39 -3.62
CA LEU A 34 -4.62 -0.29 -3.21
C LEU A 34 -4.13 0.21 -1.85
N VAL A 35 -4.04 1.53 -1.68
CA VAL A 35 -3.74 2.17 -0.40
C VAL A 35 -4.84 3.17 -0.07
N VAL A 36 -5.25 3.18 1.19
CA VAL A 36 -6.26 4.09 1.73
C VAL A 36 -5.58 4.96 2.79
N ILE A 37 -5.68 6.27 2.63
CA ILE A 37 -5.20 7.24 3.60
C ILE A 37 -6.35 8.08 4.13
N LYS A 38 -6.22 8.50 5.38
CA LYS A 38 -7.03 9.54 6.00
C LYS A 38 -6.19 10.82 6.08
N LEU A 39 -6.71 11.88 5.51
CA LEU A 39 -6.15 13.22 5.59
C LEU A 39 -6.91 14.02 6.65
N LEU A 40 -6.21 14.53 7.65
CA LEU A 40 -6.77 15.37 8.69
C LEU A 40 -6.37 16.84 8.43
N GLY A 41 -7.38 17.71 8.40
CA GLY A 41 -7.22 19.14 8.15
C GLY A 41 -7.44 19.54 6.69
N ARG A 42 -7.36 20.85 6.43
CA ARG A 42 -7.28 21.38 5.06
C ARG A 42 -5.81 21.72 4.78
N PRO A 43 -5.24 21.30 3.64
CA PRO A 43 -3.93 21.81 3.25
C PRO A 43 -3.99 23.33 3.29
N ALA A 44 -3.02 23.95 3.98
CA ALA A 44 -3.08 25.34 4.36
C ALA A 44 -3.48 26.22 3.14
N LYS A 45 -4.46 27.10 3.33
CA LYS A 45 -4.94 27.98 2.26
C LYS A 45 -3.79 28.79 1.67
N GLN A 46 -3.66 28.68 0.35
CA GLN A 46 -3.41 29.77 -0.60
C GLN A 46 -2.26 30.72 -0.24
N ASN A 47 -1.03 30.35 -0.60
CA ASN A 47 -0.09 31.33 -1.15
C ASN A 47 0.69 30.80 -2.36
N GLN A 48 0.63 29.48 -2.67
CA GLN A 48 0.95 28.92 -3.98
C GLN A 48 0.04 27.70 -4.27
N ASN A 49 -0.85 27.84 -5.25
CA ASN A 49 -1.61 26.80 -6.00
C ASN A 49 -2.07 25.51 -5.27
N SER A 50 -3.38 25.43 -4.96
CA SER A 50 -4.07 24.22 -4.48
C SER A 50 -3.89 22.98 -5.38
N LEU A 51 -3.58 23.21 -6.66
CA LEU A 51 -3.25 22.15 -7.61
C LEU A 51 -1.98 21.38 -7.20
N TYR A 52 -0.96 22.06 -6.66
CA TYR A 52 0.29 21.42 -6.24
C TYR A 52 0.08 20.48 -5.05
N SER A 53 -0.72 20.88 -4.06
CA SER A 53 -1.06 20.01 -2.92
C SER A 53 -1.82 18.76 -3.38
N SER A 54 -2.73 18.89 -4.35
CA SER A 54 -3.44 17.74 -4.92
C SER A 54 -2.51 16.81 -5.69
N GLU A 55 -1.52 17.36 -6.41
CA GLU A 55 -0.52 16.60 -7.14
C GLU A 55 0.42 15.86 -6.20
N HIS A 56 0.89 16.50 -5.12
CA HIS A 56 1.72 15.86 -4.09
C HIS A 56 1.00 14.69 -3.42
N ILE A 57 -0.28 14.86 -3.06
CA ILE A 57 -1.08 13.79 -2.46
C ILE A 57 -1.33 12.66 -3.46
N ALA A 58 -1.67 12.99 -4.72
CA ALA A 58 -1.88 11.98 -5.76
C ALA A 58 -0.58 11.18 -6.05
N LYS A 59 0.57 11.86 -6.12
CA LYS A 59 1.89 11.22 -6.26
C LYS A 59 2.21 10.34 -5.06
N LEU A 60 1.96 10.82 -3.83
CA LEU A 60 2.16 10.03 -2.61
C LEU A 60 1.32 8.75 -2.66
N LEU A 61 0.01 8.86 -2.92
CA LEU A 61 -0.91 7.72 -3.02
C LEU A 61 -0.45 6.69 -4.07
N ARG A 62 -0.02 7.16 -5.23
CA ARG A 62 0.53 6.31 -6.29
C ARG A 62 1.82 5.61 -5.85
N ASN A 63 2.72 6.32 -5.18
CA ASN A 63 3.99 5.78 -4.72
C ASN A 63 3.83 4.82 -3.55
N LEU A 64 2.91 5.08 -2.62
CA LEU A 64 2.53 4.13 -1.57
C LEU A 64 1.92 2.85 -2.18
N SER A 65 1.07 2.99 -3.18
CA SER A 65 0.50 1.82 -3.89
C SER A 65 1.59 1.01 -4.59
N ARG A 66 2.59 1.68 -5.18
CA ARG A 66 3.79 1.03 -5.75
C ARG A 66 4.62 0.31 -4.69
N GLN A 67 4.82 0.94 -3.54
CA GLN A 67 5.53 0.34 -2.40
C GLN A 67 4.84 -0.95 -1.96
N VAL A 68 3.52 -0.92 -1.77
CA VAL A 68 2.74 -2.11 -1.41
C VAL A 68 2.88 -3.21 -2.44
N VAL A 69 2.77 -2.89 -3.74
CA VAL A 69 2.94 -3.87 -4.82
C VAL A 69 4.33 -4.50 -4.81
N GLY A 70 5.38 -3.69 -4.66
CA GLY A 70 6.78 -4.13 -4.78
C GLY A 70 7.33 -4.85 -3.56
N PHE A 71 6.88 -4.48 -2.35
CA PHE A 71 7.50 -4.93 -1.09
C PHE A 71 6.58 -5.77 -0.21
N ASN A 72 5.32 -5.97 -0.61
CA ASN A 72 4.37 -6.88 0.06
C ASN A 72 4.35 -6.78 1.60
N PRO A 73 4.14 -5.58 2.17
CA PRO A 73 4.00 -5.44 3.62
C PRO A 73 2.80 -6.26 4.13
N LYS A 74 2.89 -6.71 5.39
CA LYS A 74 1.81 -7.43 6.09
C LYS A 74 1.06 -6.56 7.08
N TYR A 75 1.73 -5.54 7.59
CA TYR A 75 1.24 -4.66 8.64
C TYR A 75 1.45 -3.20 8.25
N ILE A 76 0.62 -2.30 8.78
CA ILE A 76 0.84 -0.86 8.60
C ILE A 76 1.90 -0.42 9.61
N SER A 77 1.71 -0.78 10.88
CA SER A 77 2.53 -0.37 12.01
C SER A 77 3.08 -1.58 12.77
N LYS A 78 4.17 -1.37 13.52
CA LYS A 78 4.75 -2.38 14.41
C LYS A 78 3.74 -2.86 15.46
N ASN A 79 2.78 -2.00 15.83
CA ASN A 79 1.75 -2.28 16.81
C ASN A 79 0.76 -3.35 16.34
N ASP A 80 0.67 -3.59 15.03
CA ASP A 80 -0.24 -4.60 14.45
C ASP A 80 0.36 -6.01 14.54
N ILE A 81 1.64 -6.13 14.90
CA ILE A 81 2.33 -7.41 15.05
C ILE A 81 1.93 -8.05 16.39
N LYS A 82 1.23 -9.19 16.32
CA LYS A 82 0.84 -9.95 17.52
C LYS A 82 1.99 -10.79 18.11
N ALA A 83 2.79 -11.39 17.25
CA ALA A 83 3.93 -12.20 17.63
C ALA A 83 4.95 -12.25 16.48
N ILE A 84 6.22 -12.39 16.83
CA ILE A 84 7.30 -12.71 15.90
C ILE A 84 7.82 -14.08 16.34
N GLN A 85 8.00 -14.99 15.38
CA GLN A 85 8.46 -16.35 15.66
C GLN A 85 9.89 -16.34 16.22
N ASP A 86 10.14 -17.25 17.16
CA ASP A 86 11.47 -17.43 17.74
C ASP A 86 12.51 -17.77 16.65
N GLY A 87 13.70 -17.19 16.78
CA GLY A 87 14.79 -17.35 15.82
C GLY A 87 14.75 -16.38 14.63
N ILE A 88 13.71 -15.56 14.48
CA ILE A 88 13.66 -14.48 13.48
C ILE A 88 14.25 -13.20 14.07
N ASN A 89 15.14 -12.53 13.34
CA ASN A 89 15.61 -11.20 13.71
C ASN A 89 14.43 -10.21 13.68
N ARG A 90 14.14 -9.61 14.84
CA ARG A 90 13.01 -8.70 15.02
C ARG A 90 13.08 -7.46 14.14
N ASP A 91 14.26 -6.87 13.98
CA ASP A 91 14.43 -5.62 13.24
C ASP A 91 14.28 -5.85 11.74
N ASP A 92 14.84 -6.95 11.23
CA ASP A 92 14.68 -7.34 9.82
C ASP A 92 13.22 -7.68 9.51
N TYR A 93 12.57 -8.47 10.37
CA TYR A 93 11.15 -8.78 10.22
C TYR A 93 10.29 -7.52 10.15
N ILE A 94 10.55 -6.55 11.04
CA ILE A 94 9.84 -5.28 11.05
C ILE A 94 10.10 -4.49 9.76
N LYS A 95 11.36 -4.39 9.32
CA LYS A 95 11.72 -3.66 8.09
C LYS A 95 11.09 -4.27 6.85
N GLU A 96 10.96 -5.60 6.81
CA GLU A 96 10.38 -6.30 5.65
C GLU A 96 8.85 -6.31 5.66
N ASN A 97 8.22 -6.45 6.83
CA ASN A 97 6.78 -6.75 6.93
C ASN A 97 5.92 -5.57 7.39
N VAL A 98 6.50 -4.47 7.89
CA VAL A 98 5.75 -3.29 8.36
C VAL A 98 5.92 -2.13 7.39
N LEU A 99 4.84 -1.73 6.74
CA LEU A 99 4.84 -0.69 5.69
C LEU A 99 5.53 0.59 6.16
N LEU A 100 5.18 1.12 7.34
CA LEU A 100 5.78 2.36 7.86
C LEU A 100 7.30 2.25 8.12
N ASN A 101 7.84 1.05 8.25
CA ASN A 101 9.25 0.79 8.54
C ASN A 101 10.06 0.33 7.35
N GLN A 102 9.41 0.02 6.23
CA GLN A 102 10.09 -0.28 4.98
C GLN A 102 10.85 0.94 4.48
N ASP A 103 12.03 0.69 3.90
CA ASP A 103 12.73 1.70 3.10
C ASP A 103 11.86 2.04 1.90
N PHE A 104 11.61 3.34 1.70
CA PHE A 104 10.68 3.78 0.69
C PHE A 104 11.37 3.83 -0.67
N LEU A 105 10.73 3.21 -1.67
CA LEU A 105 11.24 3.13 -3.04
C LEU A 105 11.60 4.49 -3.64
N ILE A 106 10.90 5.56 -3.23
CA ILE A 106 11.04 6.90 -3.80
C ILE A 106 11.06 7.94 -2.66
N GLY A 107 12.23 8.49 -2.32
CA GLY A 107 12.31 9.66 -1.42
C GLY A 107 13.32 9.60 -0.28
N GLY A 108 14.06 8.49 -0.14
CA GLY A 108 15.18 8.36 0.80
C GLY A 108 14.73 8.34 2.27
N GLY A 109 14.91 7.18 2.91
CA GLY A 109 14.44 6.89 4.27
C GLY A 109 13.23 5.96 4.27
N SER A 110 12.62 5.79 5.45
CA SER A 110 11.45 4.92 5.58
C SER A 110 10.18 5.57 5.04
N VAL A 111 9.12 4.77 4.79
CA VAL A 111 7.79 5.28 4.42
C VAL A 111 7.29 6.31 5.42
N LYS A 112 7.48 6.06 6.72
CA LYS A 112 7.10 7.00 7.78
C LYS A 112 7.85 8.33 7.65
N ASP A 113 9.13 8.30 7.36
CA ASP A 113 9.94 9.53 7.22
C ASP A 113 9.46 10.37 6.05
N VAL A 114 9.11 9.75 4.93
CA VAL A 114 8.64 10.46 3.74
C VAL A 114 7.24 11.03 3.94
N ILE A 115 6.33 10.30 4.61
CA ILE A 115 5.03 10.84 5.00
C ILE A 115 5.22 12.06 5.91
N GLY A 116 6.06 11.95 6.95
CA GLY A 116 6.31 13.05 7.88
C GLY A 116 6.94 14.30 7.22
N LYS A 117 7.73 14.13 6.16
CA LYS A 117 8.22 15.25 5.34
C LYS A 117 7.07 15.94 4.61
N ILE A 118 6.19 15.18 3.98
CA ILE A 118 5.04 15.69 3.21
C ILE A 118 4.00 16.36 4.13
N GLU A 119 3.72 15.76 5.30
CA GLU A 119 2.85 16.35 6.32
C GLU A 119 3.32 17.75 6.73
N LYS A 120 4.63 17.90 6.99
CA LYS A 120 5.25 19.19 7.33
C LYS A 120 5.19 20.19 6.18
N GLU A 121 5.44 19.74 4.95
CA GLU A 121 5.39 20.60 3.77
C GLU A 121 3.98 21.11 3.47
N LEU A 122 2.97 20.27 3.67
CA LEU A 122 1.58 20.57 3.32
C LEU A 122 0.75 21.11 4.50
N GLY A 123 1.27 21.00 5.74
CA GLY A 123 0.55 21.39 6.95
C GLY A 123 -0.70 20.53 7.21
N VAL A 124 -0.64 19.24 6.88
CA VAL A 124 -1.73 18.27 7.06
C VAL A 124 -1.21 17.05 7.80
N ALA A 125 -2.10 16.29 8.45
CA ALA A 125 -1.75 14.96 8.95
C ALA A 125 -2.28 13.88 8.00
N ILE A 126 -1.45 12.87 7.76
CA ILE A 126 -1.66 11.77 6.83
C ILE A 126 -1.50 10.46 7.58
N GLU A 127 -2.60 9.73 7.68
CA GLU A 127 -2.65 8.40 8.30
C GLU A 127 -2.92 7.35 7.22
N ILE A 128 -2.11 6.30 7.15
CA ILE A 128 -2.46 5.11 6.35
C ILE A 128 -3.42 4.27 7.16
N ILE A 129 -4.64 4.08 6.65
CA ILE A 129 -5.70 3.36 7.37
C ILE A 129 -5.90 1.94 6.86
N ASP A 130 -5.63 1.67 5.58
CA ASP A 130 -5.66 0.32 5.03
C ASP A 130 -4.80 0.20 3.76
N PHE A 131 -4.38 -1.02 3.45
CA PHE A 131 -3.86 -1.35 2.13
C PHE A 131 -4.21 -2.79 1.76
N ARG A 132 -4.26 -3.06 0.46
CA ARG A 132 -4.43 -4.40 -0.08
C ARG A 132 -3.49 -4.60 -1.26
N ARG A 133 -2.97 -5.82 -1.37
CA ARG A 133 -2.18 -6.29 -2.51
C ARG A 133 -2.85 -7.56 -3.02
N TRP A 134 -2.91 -7.70 -4.34
CA TRP A 134 -3.39 -8.91 -4.99
C TRP A 134 -2.38 -9.34 -6.03
N GLU A 135 -2.19 -10.65 -6.18
CA GLU A 135 -1.33 -11.23 -7.20
C GLU A 135 -2.07 -12.32 -7.99
N ARG A 136 -1.91 -12.31 -9.31
CA ARG A 136 -2.55 -13.29 -10.20
C ARG A 136 -2.06 -14.69 -9.85
N GLY A 137 -2.98 -15.57 -9.47
CA GLY A 137 -2.64 -16.93 -9.05
C GLY A 137 -2.33 -17.07 -7.56
N GLU A 138 -2.52 -16.02 -6.76
CA GLU A 138 -2.36 -16.09 -5.31
C GLU A 138 -3.22 -17.22 -4.72
N GLY A 139 -2.58 -18.11 -3.96
CA GLY A 139 -3.24 -19.26 -3.33
C GLY A 139 -3.62 -20.41 -4.29
N ILE A 140 -3.30 -20.32 -5.59
CA ILE A 140 -3.58 -21.38 -6.56
C ILE A 140 -2.33 -22.25 -6.73
N LYS A 141 -2.48 -23.57 -6.52
CA LYS A 141 -1.41 -24.53 -6.81
C LYS A 141 -1.11 -24.50 -8.31
N LYS A 142 0.15 -24.24 -8.68
CA LYS A 142 0.60 -24.30 -10.07
C LYS A 142 0.38 -25.72 -10.60
N SER A 143 -0.29 -25.84 -11.75
CA SER A 143 -0.44 -27.15 -12.40
C SER A 143 0.90 -27.56 -12.98
N GLU A 144 1.40 -28.72 -12.58
CA GLU A 144 2.59 -29.35 -13.16
C GLU A 144 2.13 -30.20 -14.35
N GLY A 145 1.90 -29.53 -15.49
CA GLY A 145 1.67 -30.22 -16.76
C GLY A 145 3.00 -30.59 -17.40
N ASP A 146 3.28 -31.88 -17.57
CA ASP A 146 4.38 -32.35 -18.41
C ASP A 146 3.89 -32.42 -19.86
N PHE A 147 4.13 -31.33 -20.60
CA PHE A 147 3.74 -31.19 -22.00
C PHE A 147 4.24 -32.37 -22.85
N ALA A 148 5.41 -32.92 -22.55
CA ALA A 148 5.95 -34.06 -23.28
C ALA A 148 5.09 -35.32 -23.08
N LYS A 149 4.56 -35.53 -21.87
CA LYS A 149 3.67 -36.66 -21.55
C LYS A 149 2.28 -36.50 -22.17
N GLU A 150 1.77 -35.28 -22.24
CA GLU A 150 0.50 -34.97 -22.92
C GLU A 150 0.60 -35.21 -24.44
N VAL A 151 1.71 -34.77 -25.06
CA VAL A 151 1.99 -35.01 -26.49
C VAL A 151 2.17 -36.51 -26.77
N MET A 152 2.91 -37.25 -25.94
CA MET A 152 3.09 -38.70 -26.09
C MET A 152 1.76 -39.46 -25.97
N ASN A 153 0.89 -39.07 -25.03
CA ASN A 153 -0.43 -39.68 -24.89
C ASN A 153 -1.30 -39.44 -26.12
N GLN A 154 -1.32 -38.22 -26.69
CA GLN A 154 -2.09 -37.94 -27.91
C GLN A 154 -1.54 -38.66 -29.15
N ALA A 155 -0.21 -38.82 -29.26
CA ALA A 155 0.41 -39.51 -30.38
C ALA A 155 0.25 -41.05 -30.34
N SER A 156 0.09 -41.62 -29.14
CA SER A 156 -0.07 -43.07 -28.94
C SER A 156 -1.51 -43.57 -29.09
N LEU A 157 -2.46 -42.67 -29.37
CA LEU A 157 -3.89 -42.94 -29.58
C LEU A 157 -4.24 -43.15 -31.07
N PHE A 158 -3.25 -43.22 -31.95
CA PHE A 158 -3.38 -43.49 -33.39
C PHE A 158 -2.72 -44.82 -33.78
#